data_AF-A0A7I8CAD1-F1
#
_entry.id   AF-A0A7I8CAD1-F1
#
_cell.length_a   1.000
_cell.length_b   1.000
_cell.length_c   1.000
_cell.angle_alpha   90.00
_cell.angle_beta   90.00
_cell.angle_gamma   90.00
#
_symmetry.space_group_name_H-M   'P 1'
#
loop_
_entity.id
_entity.type
_entity.pdbx_description
1 polymer ?
#
loop_
_entity_poly.entity_id
_entity_poly.type
_entity_poly.pdbx_seq_one_letter_code
_entity_poly.pdbx_strand_id
1 'polypeptide(L)' 'MSKPVISPEEFIAEVNKRLPNIGGYETGMRISLYPEGSNGVNASGYSLEPDTIETRAVVGTIVSQVLFEFDVNPHISRDA' A
#
# COMPACT_ATOMS: atom_id res chain seq x y z
N MET A 1 4.33 22.83 2.07
CA MET A 1 2.94 22.39 2.33
C MET A 1 2.99 21.07 3.06
N SER A 2 2.13 20.83 4.04
CA SER A 2 2.02 19.51 4.70
C SER A 2 1.35 18.52 3.76
N LYS A 3 1.84 17.28 3.72
CA LYS A 3 1.18 16.21 2.97
C LYS A 3 -0.17 15.87 3.62
N PRO A 4 -1.19 15.45 2.85
CA PRO A 4 -2.39 14.88 3.43
C PRO A 4 -2.03 13.61 4.22
N VAL A 5 -2.66 13.44 5.39
CA VAL A 5 -2.44 12.28 6.25
C VAL A 5 -3.50 11.22 5.94
N ILE A 6 -3.07 9.96 5.77
CA ILE A 6 -3.95 8.82 5.48
C ILE A 6 -3.72 7.67 6.46
N SER A 7 -4.74 6.83 6.63
CA SER A 7 -4.65 5.56 7.36
C SER A 7 -3.81 4.51 6.60
N PRO A 8 -3.30 3.47 7.28
CA PRO A 8 -2.68 2.33 6.60
C PRO A 8 -3.61 1.63 5.60
N GLU A 9 -4.91 1.56 5.88
CA GLU A 9 -5.90 0.99 4.95
C GLU A 9 -6.07 1.86 3.69
N GLU A 10 -6.14 3.18 3.86
CA GLU A 10 -6.19 4.12 2.75
C GLU A 10 -4.89 4.10 1.94
N PHE A 11 -3.75 3.89 2.59
CA PHE A 11 -2.47 3.68 1.91
C PHE A 11 -2.52 2.43 1.02
N ILE A 12 -2.96 1.28 1.54
CA ILE A 12 -3.15 0.06 0.75
C ILE A 12 -4.12 0.29 -0.42
N ALA A 13 -5.25 0.96 -0.16
CA ALA A 13 -6.24 1.27 -1.18
C ALA A 13 -5.66 2.14 -2.29
N GLU A 14 -4.88 3.17 -1.95
CA GLU A 14 -4.36 4.10 -2.93
C GLU A 14 -3.20 3.51 -3.75
N VAL A 15 -2.37 2.64 -3.15
CA VAL A 15 -1.40 1.85 -3.91
C VAL A 15 -2.13 0.92 -4.89
N ASN A 16 -3.08 0.11 -4.43
CA ASN A 16 -3.80 -0.85 -5.28
C ASN A 16 -4.63 -0.18 -6.38
N LYS A 17 -5.13 1.03 -6.16
CA LYS A 17 -5.84 1.82 -7.18
C LYS A 17 -4.90 2.29 -8.29
N ARG A 18 -3.65 2.63 -7.96
CA ARG A 18 -2.66 3.15 -8.92
C ARG A 18 -1.91 2.04 -9.65
N LEU A 19 -1.78 0.88 -9.01
CA LEU A 19 -0.99 -0.25 -9.50
C LEU A 19 -1.36 -0.72 -10.93
N PRO A 20 -2.63 -0.75 -11.36
CA PRO A 20 -2.97 -1.14 -12.74
C PRO A 20 -2.51 -0.17 -13.83
N ASN A 21 -2.09 1.05 -13.46
CA ASN A 21 -1.74 2.10 -14.41
C ASN A 21 -0.22 2.24 -14.65
N ILE A 22 0.61 1.39 -14.04
CA ILE A 22 2.07 1.42 -14.22
C ILE A 22 2.55 0.31 -15.17
N GLY A 23 3.59 0.62 -15.94
CA GLY A 23 4.26 -0.38 -16.78
C GLY A 23 4.83 -1.52 -15.93
N GLY A 24 4.67 -2.75 -16.41
CA GLY A 24 5.09 -3.96 -15.69
C GLY A 24 4.04 -4.52 -14.73
N TYR A 25 2.88 -3.88 -14.59
CA TYR A 25 1.74 -4.47 -13.89
C TYR A 25 1.27 -5.76 -14.57
N GLU A 26 1.11 -6.82 -13.79
CA GLU A 26 0.44 -8.06 -14.20
C GLU A 26 -0.84 -8.26 -13.39
N THR A 27 -1.84 -8.89 -14.01
CA THR A 27 -3.12 -9.16 -13.36
C THR A 27 -2.90 -10.01 -12.11
N GLY A 28 -3.45 -9.56 -10.99
CA GLY A 28 -3.30 -10.22 -9.69
C GLY A 28 -2.26 -9.58 -8.78
N MET A 29 -1.39 -8.71 -9.30
CA MET A 29 -0.50 -7.90 -8.45
C MET A 29 -1.32 -7.03 -7.50
N ARG A 30 -1.07 -7.15 -6.19
CA ARG A 30 -1.71 -6.35 -5.15
C ARG A 30 -0.86 -6.31 -3.87
N ILE A 31 -1.19 -5.35 -3.01
CA ILE A 31 -0.74 -5.35 -1.61
C ILE A 31 -1.90 -5.43 -0.63
N SER A 32 -1.59 -5.92 0.56
CA SER A 32 -2.49 -5.96 1.71
C SER A 32 -1.73 -5.62 2.98
N LEU A 33 -2.42 -5.28 4.06
CA LEU A 33 -1.78 -5.19 5.37
C LEU A 33 -1.27 -6.58 5.81
N TYR A 34 -0.19 -6.60 6.58
CA TYR A 34 0.40 -7.82 7.13
C TYR A 34 0.34 -7.85 8.67
N PRO A 35 -0.14 -8.95 9.30
CA PRO A 35 -0.76 -10.11 8.66
C PRO A 35 -2.09 -9.79 7.98
N GLU A 36 -2.51 -10.63 7.02
CA GLU A 36 -3.79 -10.44 6.33
C GLU A 36 -4.95 -10.39 7.33
N GLY A 37 -5.90 -9.49 7.11
CA GLY A 37 -6.98 -9.19 8.07
C GLY A 37 -6.59 -8.23 9.20
N SER A 38 -5.34 -7.77 9.24
CA SER A 38 -4.93 -6.67 10.14
C SER A 38 -5.55 -5.34 9.73
N ASN A 39 -5.65 -4.45 10.72
CA ASN A 39 -5.93 -3.04 10.55
C ASN A 39 -4.68 -2.20 10.82
N GLY A 40 -4.76 -0.88 10.68
CA GLY A 40 -3.64 0.03 10.86
C GLY A 40 -2.96 -0.02 12.23
N VAL A 41 -3.67 -0.47 13.27
CA VAL A 41 -3.13 -0.63 14.63
C VAL A 41 -2.26 -1.88 14.76
N ASN A 42 -2.70 -3.00 14.18
CA ASN A 42 -2.08 -4.30 14.37
C ASN A 42 -1.16 -4.71 13.22
N ALA A 43 -1.20 -3.98 12.10
CA ALA A 43 -0.34 -4.22 10.96
C ALA A 43 1.12 -3.94 11.31
N SER A 44 1.99 -4.86 10.94
CA SER A 44 3.45 -4.71 11.06
C SER A 44 4.11 -4.27 9.74
N GLY A 45 3.33 -4.23 8.66
CA GLY A 45 3.77 -3.86 7.33
C GLY A 45 2.72 -4.19 6.28
N TYR A 46 3.17 -4.46 5.06
CA TYR A 46 2.34 -4.92 3.96
C TYR A 46 2.89 -6.21 3.35
N SER A 47 1.98 -7.04 2.84
CA SER A 47 2.28 -8.20 2.03
C SER A 47 2.08 -7.89 0.55
N LEU A 48 2.70 -8.70 -0.29
CA LEU A 48 2.65 -8.63 -1.74
C LEU A 48 2.07 -9.93 -2.27
N GLU A 49 1.27 -9.85 -3.32
CA GLU A 49 0.82 -11.02 -4.07
C GLU A 49 0.88 -10.70 -5.57
N PRO A 50 1.54 -11.54 -6.40
CA PRO A 50 2.45 -12.61 -6.00
C PRO A 50 3.75 -12.06 -5.39
N ASP A 51 4.38 -12.77 -4.46
CA ASP A 51 5.65 -12.34 -3.86
C ASP A 51 6.87 -12.67 -4.76
N THR A 52 6.97 -11.94 -5.89
CA THR A 52 8.07 -12.05 -6.85
C THR A 52 8.95 -10.79 -6.86
N ILE A 53 10.15 -10.90 -7.43
CA ILE A 53 11.08 -9.76 -7.56
C ILE A 53 10.46 -8.67 -8.43
N GLU A 54 9.78 -9.07 -9.51
CA GLU A 54 9.08 -8.18 -10.43
C GLU A 54 7.97 -7.42 -9.72
N THR A 55 7.13 -8.12 -8.95
CA THR A 55 6.05 -7.50 -8.17
C THR A 55 6.60 -6.51 -7.15
N ARG A 56 7.68 -6.86 -6.45
CA ARG A 56 8.35 -5.95 -5.50
C ARG A 56 8.84 -4.67 -6.18
N ALA A 57 9.41 -4.76 -7.38
CA ALA A 57 9.91 -3.60 -8.12
C ALA A 57 8.77 -2.67 -8.58
N VAL A 58 7.71 -3.25 -9.15
CA VAL A 58 6.53 -2.50 -9.63
C VAL A 58 5.80 -1.83 -8.46
N VAL A 59 5.49 -2.60 -7.42
CA VAL A 59 4.81 -2.10 -6.23
C VAL A 59 5.68 -1.06 -5.51
N GLY A 60 6.99 -1.29 -5.36
CA GLY A 60 7.90 -0.37 -4.70
C GLY A 60 7.92 1.02 -5.35
N THR A 61 7.74 1.08 -6.67
CA THR A 61 7.62 2.35 -7.41
C THR A 61 6.35 3.10 -7.01
N ILE A 62 5.20 2.43 -6.96
CA ILE A 62 3.92 3.04 -6.55
C ILE A 62 3.93 3.42 -5.07
N VAL A 63 4.46 2.55 -4.20
CA VAL A 63 4.64 2.85 -2.77
C VAL A 63 5.44 4.14 -2.60
N SER A 64 6.54 4.30 -3.33
CA SER A 64 7.37 5.50 -3.26
C SER A 64 6.60 6.76 -3.72
N GLN A 65 5.77 6.65 -4.75
CA GLN A 65 4.90 7.75 -5.21
C GLN A 65 3.85 8.13 -4.16
N VAL A 66 3.18 7.15 -3.57
CA VAL A 66 2.16 7.40 -2.53
C VAL A 66 2.81 8.02 -1.29
N LEU A 67 3.97 7.53 -0.84
CA LEU A 67 4.70 8.12 0.30
C LEU A 67 5.30 9.50 -0.01
N PHE A 68 5.52 9.84 -1.28
CA PHE A 68 5.88 11.20 -1.66
C PHE A 68 4.69 12.16 -1.50
N GLU A 69 3.48 11.71 -1.81
CA GLU A 69 2.26 12.52 -1.77
C GLU A 69 1.59 12.57 -0.39
N PHE A 70 1.65 11.48 0.38
CA PHE A 70 0.92 11.32 1.64
C PHE A 70 1.84 10.99 2.81
N ASP A 71 1.41 11.34 4.02
CA ASP A 71 1.97 10.81 5.26
C ASP A 71 1.03 9.73 5.82
N VAL A 72 1.57 8.56 6.15
CA VAL A 72 0.79 7.43 6.69
C VAL A 72 0.86 7.48 8.21
N ASN A 73 -0.31 7.57 8.87
CA ASN A 73 -0.40 7.58 10.32
C ASN A 73 -1.07 6.30 10.84
N PRO A 74 -0.35 5.41 11.53
CA PRO A 74 -0.89 4.14 12.03
C PRO A 74 -1.95 4.32 13.12
N HIS A 75 -2.03 5.50 13.75
CA HIS A 75 -3.05 5.79 14.77
C HIS A 75 -4.40 6.24 14.18
N ILE A 76 -4.46 6.45 12.86
CA ILE A 76 -5.71 6.66 12.14
C ILE A 76 -6.05 5.30 11.54
N SER A 77 -6.63 4.40 12.33
CA SER A 77 -7.15 3.12 11.83
C SER A 77 -8.67 3.26 11.72
N ARG A 78 -9.26 2.70 10.65
CA ARG A 78 -10.71 2.50 10.66
C ARG A 78 -10.99 1.29 11.55
N ASP A 79 -11.85 1.44 12.56
CA ASP A 79 -12.38 0.30 13.31
C ASP A 79 -13.03 -0.65 12.31
N ALA A 80 -12.66 -1.93 12.40
CA ALA A 80 -13.12 -3.01 11.53
C ALA A 80 -14.62 -3.29 11.68
#